data_AF-A0A0F9GIX4-F1
#
_entry.id   AF-A0A0F9GIX4-F1
#
_cell.length_a   1.000
_cell.length_b   1.000
_cell.length_c   1.000
_cell.angle_alpha   90.00
_cell.angle_beta   90.00
_cell.angle_gamma   90.00
#
_symmetry.space_group_name_H-M   'P 1'
#
loop_
_entity.id
_entity.type
_entity.pdbx_description
1 polymer ?
#
loop_
_entity_poly.entity_id
_entity_poly.type
_entity_poly.pdbx_seq_one_letter_code
_entity_poly.pdbx_strand_id
1 'polypeptide(L)'
;MSAFVVEYKTINRIVSKLRAQVERGGEWEKRFLLAPLLEAAEVDANGVEPLQDLGMALLAANVDAVEQRYPGSKELPGRIDETLLGYSYRQEDNIPLVWALKSLRCLHYQMAEGDVPERPLYKALEALSGQWAMQIVRELPEYDAAPGW
;
A
#
# COMPACT_ATOMS: atom_id res chain seq x y z
N MET A 1 0.47 16.60 -10.61
CA MET A 1 -0.62 15.64 -10.90
C MET A 1 -1.84 16.05 -10.06
N SER A 2 -3.06 15.65 -10.44
CA SER A 2 -4.26 15.85 -9.60
C SER A 2 -4.35 14.77 -8.53
N ALA A 3 -4.93 15.07 -7.37
CA ALA A 3 -5.22 14.03 -6.39
C ALA A 3 -6.49 13.25 -6.75
N PHE A 4 -6.56 11.97 -6.43
CA PHE A 4 -7.71 11.11 -6.68
C PHE A 4 -7.77 9.90 -5.74
N VAL A 5 -8.98 9.37 -5.54
CA VAL A 5 -9.21 8.09 -4.88
C VAL A 5 -8.74 6.98 -5.80
N VAL A 6 -7.81 6.15 -5.35
CA VAL A 6 -7.23 5.06 -6.14
C VAL A 6 -8.22 3.92 -6.32
N GLU A 7 -8.08 3.19 -7.43
CA GLU A 7 -8.89 1.99 -7.68
C GLU A 7 -8.61 0.89 -6.64
N TYR A 8 -9.60 0.04 -6.34
CA TYR A 8 -9.46 -1.15 -5.49
C TYR A 8 -8.29 -2.03 -5.95
N LYS A 9 -8.08 -2.12 -7.28
CA LYS A 9 -6.98 -2.88 -7.87
C LYS A 9 -5.61 -2.39 -7.38
N THR A 10 -5.46 -1.09 -7.14
CA THR A 10 -4.23 -0.49 -6.59
C THR A 10 -3.97 -1.04 -5.20
N ILE A 11 -4.99 -1.04 -4.33
CA ILE A 11 -4.90 -1.57 -2.96
C ILE A 11 -4.66 -3.08 -2.98
N ASN A 12 -5.45 -3.82 -3.74
CA ASN A 12 -5.37 -5.28 -3.84
C ASN A 12 -3.99 -5.75 -4.30
N ARG A 13 -3.33 -5.02 -5.20
CA ARG A 13 -1.97 -5.36 -5.63
C ARG A 13 -0.94 -5.23 -4.52
N ILE A 14 -1.07 -4.21 -3.67
CA ILE A 14 -0.18 -3.98 -2.53
C ILE A 14 -0.38 -5.10 -1.51
N VAL A 15 -1.63 -5.34 -1.10
CA VAL A 15 -1.99 -6.34 -0.10
C VAL A 15 -1.64 -7.76 -0.57
N SER A 16 -1.93 -8.10 -1.84
CA SER A 16 -1.59 -9.41 -2.40
C SER A 16 -0.08 -9.64 -2.46
N LYS A 17 0.71 -8.60 -2.77
CA LYS A 17 2.17 -8.75 -2.81
C LYS A 17 2.76 -8.96 -1.42
N LEU A 18 2.28 -8.22 -0.42
CA LEU A 18 2.63 -8.41 0.99
C LEU A 18 2.32 -9.83 1.44
N ARG A 19 1.10 -10.30 1.20
CA ARG A 19 0.69 -11.67 1.50
C ARG A 19 1.65 -12.70 0.88
N ALA A 20 1.93 -12.57 -0.41
CA ALA A 20 2.81 -13.50 -1.12
C ALA A 20 4.28 -13.45 -0.62
N GLN A 21 4.75 -12.34 -0.06
CA GLN A 21 6.06 -12.27 0.59
C GLN A 21 6.05 -12.95 1.95
N VAL A 22 5.02 -12.71 2.77
CA VAL A 22 4.85 -13.37 4.07
C VAL A 22 4.73 -14.87 3.92
N GLU A 23 3.93 -15.35 2.96
CA GLU A 23 3.77 -16.79 2.69
C GLU A 23 5.09 -17.46 2.25
N ARG A 24 5.98 -16.73 1.57
CA ARG A 24 7.28 -17.26 1.09
C ARG A 24 8.40 -17.15 2.12
N GLY A 25 8.46 -16.05 2.87
CA GLY A 25 9.54 -15.77 3.83
C GLY A 25 9.20 -16.12 5.28
N GLY A 26 7.96 -16.51 5.58
CA GLY A 26 7.54 -16.97 6.89
C GLY A 26 7.53 -15.87 7.95
N GLU A 27 7.92 -16.24 9.18
CA GLU A 27 7.78 -15.39 10.37
C GLU A 27 8.60 -14.10 10.30
N TRP A 28 9.75 -14.12 9.62
CA TRP A 28 10.56 -12.91 9.44
C TRP A 28 9.79 -11.84 8.64
N GLU A 29 9.29 -12.20 7.46
CA GLU A 29 8.53 -11.26 6.63
C GLU A 29 7.22 -10.84 7.31
N LYS A 30 6.58 -11.75 8.04
CA LYS A 30 5.42 -11.40 8.86
C LYS A 30 5.75 -10.29 9.86
N ARG A 31 6.86 -10.44 10.61
CA ARG A 31 7.28 -9.51 11.66
C ARG A 31 7.75 -8.15 11.13
N PHE A 32 8.44 -8.12 9.99
CA PHE A 32 9.12 -6.90 9.52
C PHE A 32 8.43 -6.22 8.32
N LEU A 33 7.56 -6.91 7.60
CA LEU A 33 6.75 -6.30 6.53
C LEU A 33 5.31 -6.08 6.95
N LEU A 34 4.62 -7.14 7.39
CA LEU A 34 3.17 -7.08 7.60
C LEU A 34 2.79 -6.48 8.96
N ALA A 35 3.41 -6.92 10.04
CA ALA A 35 3.06 -6.46 11.39
C ALA A 35 3.16 -4.94 11.57
N PRO A 36 4.19 -4.23 11.05
CA PRO A 36 4.26 -2.77 11.16
C PRO A 36 3.13 -2.07 10.42
N LEU A 37 2.66 -2.62 9.30
CA LEU A 37 1.53 -2.06 8.55
C LEU A 37 0.21 -2.27 9.27
N LEU A 38 0.00 -3.45 9.86
CA LEU A 38 -1.19 -3.74 10.65
C LEU A 38 -1.26 -2.85 11.89
N GLU A 39 -0.15 -2.72 12.62
CA GLU A 39 -0.05 -1.83 13.78
C GLU A 39 -0.31 -0.37 13.39
N ALA A 40 0.34 0.11 12.31
CA ALA A 40 0.17 1.48 11.84
C ALA A 40 -1.24 1.78 11.28
N ALA A 41 -1.97 0.74 10.86
CA ALA A 41 -3.36 0.81 10.42
C ALA A 41 -4.36 0.55 11.55
N GLU A 42 -3.90 0.32 12.79
CA GLU A 42 -4.74 -0.07 13.94
C GLU A 42 -5.57 -1.34 13.69
N VAL A 43 -5.03 -2.27 12.89
CA VAL A 43 -5.66 -3.54 12.55
C VAL A 43 -5.17 -4.64 13.49
N ASP A 44 -6.09 -5.39 14.09
CA ASP A 44 -5.76 -6.57 14.89
C ASP A 44 -5.21 -7.68 13.98
N ALA A 45 -3.93 -8.02 14.18
CA ALA A 45 -3.26 -9.09 13.43
C ALA A 45 -3.86 -10.49 13.70
N ASN A 46 -4.61 -10.67 14.79
CA ASN A 46 -5.33 -11.90 15.11
C ASN A 46 -6.83 -11.83 14.77
N GLY A 47 -7.27 -10.75 14.12
CA GLY A 47 -8.64 -10.58 13.65
C GLY A 47 -9.03 -11.62 12.60
N VAL A 48 -10.31 -11.62 12.22
CA VAL A 48 -10.87 -12.60 11.28
C VAL A 48 -10.27 -12.43 9.88
N GLU A 49 -10.11 -11.19 9.41
CA GLU A 49 -9.65 -10.89 8.05
C GLU A 49 -8.64 -9.72 8.02
N PRO A 50 -7.43 -9.86 8.60
CA PRO A 50 -6.50 -8.74 8.75
C PRO A 50 -6.05 -8.11 7.42
N LEU A 51 -6.08 -8.86 6.32
CA LEU A 51 -5.77 -8.34 4.99
C LEU A 51 -6.91 -7.51 4.39
N GLN A 52 -8.17 -7.89 4.66
CA GLN A 52 -9.35 -7.09 4.31
C GLN A 52 -9.32 -5.77 5.08
N ASP A 53 -9.07 -5.85 6.38
CA ASP A 53 -9.03 -4.69 7.27
C ASP A 53 -7.89 -3.72 6.90
N LEU A 54 -6.70 -4.26 6.58
CA LEU A 54 -5.60 -3.46 6.05
C LEU A 54 -5.99 -2.78 4.73
N GLY A 55 -6.62 -3.50 3.80
CA GLY A 55 -7.08 -2.93 2.54
C GLY A 55 -8.07 -1.78 2.73
N MET A 56 -9.03 -1.94 3.66
CA MET A 56 -9.98 -0.87 4.02
C MET A 56 -9.27 0.33 4.63
N ALA A 57 -8.33 0.12 5.56
CA ALA A 57 -7.58 1.19 6.20
C ALA A 57 -6.76 2.01 5.18
N LEU A 58 -6.13 1.34 4.21
CA LEU A 58 -5.40 1.99 3.12
C LEU A 58 -6.32 2.83 2.23
N LEU A 59 -7.49 2.31 1.87
CA LEU A 59 -8.46 3.04 1.07
C LEU A 59 -9.02 4.25 1.83
N ALA A 60 -9.39 4.07 3.10
CA ALA A 60 -9.89 5.13 3.96
C ALA A 60 -8.88 6.27 4.08
N ALA A 61 -7.60 5.96 4.32
CA ALA A 61 -6.56 6.99 4.41
C ALA A 61 -6.34 7.75 3.10
N ASN A 62 -6.55 7.11 1.95
CA ASN A 62 -6.54 7.79 0.65
C ASN A 62 -7.78 8.67 0.44
N VAL A 63 -8.97 8.19 0.78
CA VAL A 63 -10.21 8.99 0.73
C VAL A 63 -10.05 10.24 1.58
N ASP A 64 -9.61 10.10 2.84
CA ASP A 64 -9.35 11.21 3.75
C ASP A 64 -8.42 12.27 3.13
N ALA A 65 -7.31 11.84 2.53
CA ALA A 65 -6.35 12.76 1.90
C ALA A 65 -6.98 13.55 0.74
N VAL A 66 -7.79 12.86 -0.07
CA VAL A 66 -8.44 13.47 -1.24
C VAL A 66 -9.57 14.41 -0.79
N GLU A 67 -10.35 14.04 0.22
CA GLU A 67 -11.39 14.91 0.80
C GLU A 67 -10.80 16.23 1.34
N GLN A 68 -9.66 16.16 2.04
CA GLN A 68 -9.00 17.34 2.56
C GLN A 68 -8.56 18.32 1.46
N ARG A 69 -8.19 17.80 0.28
CA ARG A 69 -7.84 18.62 -0.88
C ARG A 69 -9.07 19.21 -1.58
N TYR A 70 -10.21 18.52 -1.52
CA TYR A 70 -11.45 18.92 -2.19
C TYR A 70 -12.60 19.11 -1.17
N PRO A 71 -12.47 20.04 -0.21
CA PRO A 71 -13.44 20.21 0.86
C PRO A 71 -14.81 20.63 0.30
N GLY A 72 -15.87 19.96 0.75
CA GLY A 72 -17.24 20.25 0.32
C GLY A 72 -17.60 19.75 -1.08
N SER A 73 -16.72 18.99 -1.75
CA SER A 73 -17.08 18.32 -2.99
C SER A 73 -18.11 17.22 -2.73
N LYS A 74 -19.12 17.13 -3.60
CA LYS A 74 -20.12 16.04 -3.56
C LYS A 74 -19.57 14.73 -4.11
N GLU A 75 -18.58 14.82 -4.98
CA GLU A 75 -17.93 13.70 -5.65
C GLU A 75 -16.42 13.93 -5.63
N LEU A 76 -15.67 12.93 -5.17
CA LEU A 76 -14.21 12.98 -5.18
C LEU A 76 -13.69 12.49 -6.53
N PRO A 77 -12.60 13.08 -7.06
CA PRO A 77 -11.98 12.58 -8.28
C PRO A 77 -11.46 11.14 -8.08
N GLY A 78 -11.62 10.31 -9.11
CA GLY A 78 -11.30 8.88 -9.07
C GLY A 78 -12.42 8.04 -9.65
N ARG A 79 -12.47 6.75 -9.28
CA ARG A 79 -13.55 5.85 -9.69
C ARG A 79 -14.78 6.05 -8.80
N ILE A 80 -15.78 6.74 -9.35
CA ILE A 80 -17.04 7.13 -8.69
C ILE A 80 -17.89 5.88 -8.34
N ASP A 81 -17.64 4.75 -9.00
CA ASP A 81 -18.29 3.46 -8.74
C ASP A 81 -17.66 2.69 -7.56
N GLU A 82 -16.45 3.04 -7.15
CA GLU A 82 -15.69 2.36 -6.11
C GLU A 82 -15.75 3.19 -4.80
N THR A 83 -16.52 2.70 -3.82
CA THR A 83 -16.74 3.37 -2.53
C THR A 83 -16.06 2.62 -1.39
N LEU A 84 -15.76 3.29 -0.28
CA LEU A 84 -15.18 2.62 0.90
C LEU A 84 -16.03 1.43 1.36
N LEU A 85 -17.37 1.56 1.35
CA LEU A 85 -18.32 0.50 1.73
C LEU A 85 -18.34 -0.68 0.74
N GLY A 86 -17.95 -0.46 -0.51
CA GLY A 86 -17.91 -1.47 -1.55
C GLY A 86 -16.58 -2.21 -1.65
N TYR A 87 -15.58 -1.84 -0.85
CA TYR A 87 -14.27 -2.46 -0.92
C TYR A 87 -14.28 -3.88 -0.33
N SER A 88 -13.82 -4.83 -1.13
CA SER A 88 -13.51 -6.18 -0.68
C SER A 88 -12.17 -6.59 -1.27
N TYR A 89 -11.29 -7.06 -0.40
CA TYR A 89 -9.98 -7.57 -0.76
C TYR A 89 -10.16 -8.76 -1.71
N ARG A 90 -9.54 -8.63 -2.88
CA ARG A 90 -9.43 -9.70 -3.86
C ARG A 90 -7.97 -9.97 -4.10
N GLN A 91 -7.58 -11.23 -3.99
CA GLN A 91 -6.24 -11.66 -4.32
C GLN A 91 -5.97 -11.41 -5.80
N GLU A 92 -4.84 -10.76 -6.07
CA GLU A 92 -4.30 -10.53 -7.40
C GLU A 92 -3.04 -11.40 -7.53
N ASP A 93 -3.06 -12.37 -8.44
CA ASP A 93 -1.99 -13.36 -8.59
C ASP A 93 -0.86 -12.86 -9.50
N ASN A 94 0.33 -13.46 -9.36
CA ASN A 94 1.48 -13.26 -10.25
C ASN A 94 1.92 -11.80 -10.44
N ILE A 95 1.76 -10.96 -9.41
CA ILE A 95 2.13 -9.54 -9.48
C ILE A 95 3.66 -9.38 -9.42
N PRO A 96 4.31 -8.84 -10.47
CA PRO A 96 5.71 -8.45 -10.40
C PRO A 96 5.91 -7.40 -9.30
N LEU A 97 7.03 -7.48 -8.56
CA LEU A 97 7.28 -6.55 -7.45
C LEU A 97 7.25 -5.08 -7.89
N VAL A 98 7.74 -4.80 -9.10
CA VAL A 98 7.68 -3.46 -9.70
C VAL A 98 6.26 -2.94 -9.92
N TRP A 99 5.26 -3.80 -10.20
CA TRP A 99 3.86 -3.39 -10.33
C TRP A 99 3.24 -3.06 -8.96
N ALA A 100 3.56 -3.86 -7.95
CA ALA A 100 3.15 -3.59 -6.58
C ALA A 100 3.78 -2.28 -6.08
N LEU A 101 5.08 -2.06 -6.31
CA LEU A 101 5.76 -0.81 -5.97
C LEU A 101 5.15 0.40 -6.68
N LYS A 102 4.80 0.28 -7.97
CA LYS A 102 4.11 1.35 -8.70
C LYS A 102 2.75 1.67 -8.08
N SER A 103 2.00 0.64 -7.67
CA SER A 103 0.70 0.80 -7.02
C SER A 103 0.85 1.46 -5.64
N LEU A 104 1.83 1.02 -4.85
CA LEU A 104 2.19 1.60 -3.56
C LEU A 104 2.59 3.07 -3.68
N ARG A 105 3.46 3.42 -4.63
CA ARG A 105 3.88 4.82 -4.85
C ARG A 105 2.73 5.69 -5.33
N CYS A 106 1.81 5.15 -6.13
CA CYS A 106 0.59 5.86 -6.51
C CYS A 106 -0.22 6.20 -5.26
N LEU A 107 -0.58 5.21 -4.45
CA LEU A 107 -1.32 5.40 -3.20
C LEU A 107 -0.63 6.40 -2.26
N HIS A 108 0.68 6.20 -2.03
CA HIS A 108 1.48 7.04 -1.16
C HIS A 108 1.51 8.50 -1.63
N TYR A 109 1.65 8.74 -2.93
CA TYR A 109 1.56 10.08 -3.50
C TYR A 109 0.17 10.69 -3.25
N GLN A 110 -0.91 9.93 -3.47
CA GLN A 110 -2.27 10.44 -3.26
C GLN A 110 -2.53 10.80 -1.79
N MET A 111 -2.01 10.01 -0.86
CA MET A 111 -2.08 10.31 0.57
C MET A 111 -1.32 11.59 0.92
N ALA A 112 -0.18 11.85 0.26
CA ALA A 112 0.64 13.05 0.52
C ALA A 112 -0.02 14.37 0.09
N GLU A 113 -1.09 14.33 -0.70
CA GLU A 113 -1.80 15.52 -1.18
C GLU A 113 -2.75 16.14 -0.13
N GLY A 114 -2.91 15.49 1.02
CA GLY A 114 -3.57 16.00 2.23
C GLY A 114 -2.64 16.03 3.44
N ASP A 115 -3.18 16.25 4.63
CA ASP A 115 -2.49 16.22 5.94
C ASP A 115 -2.37 14.78 6.50
N VAL A 116 -1.98 13.85 5.63
CA VAL A 116 -1.75 12.44 5.94
C VAL A 116 -0.27 12.05 6.12
N PRO A 117 0.76 12.79 5.65
CA PRO A 117 2.16 12.42 5.83
C PRO A 117 2.59 12.16 7.29
N GLU A 118 1.91 12.76 8.26
CA GLU A 118 2.23 12.54 9.68
C GLU A 118 1.65 11.24 10.27
N ARG A 119 0.70 10.60 9.59
CA ARG A 119 0.04 9.39 10.08
C ARG A 119 1.00 8.19 10.10
N PRO A 120 0.94 7.31 11.11
CA PRO A 120 1.78 6.11 11.17
C PRO A 120 1.70 5.24 9.90
N LEU A 121 0.50 5.06 9.35
CA LEU A 121 0.29 4.24 8.14
C LEU A 121 1.05 4.79 6.93
N TYR A 122 1.13 6.11 6.76
CA TYR A 122 1.89 6.74 5.69
C TYR A 122 3.38 6.39 5.80
N LYS A 123 3.97 6.58 6.99
CA LYS A 123 5.38 6.30 7.28
C LYS A 123 5.70 4.80 7.10
N ALA A 124 4.78 3.92 7.47
CA ALA A 124 4.93 2.48 7.25
C ALA A 124 4.95 2.12 5.76
N LEU A 125 4.10 2.76 4.94
CA LEU A 125 4.09 2.59 3.48
C LEU A 125 5.35 3.15 2.82
N GLU A 126 5.90 4.26 3.33
CA GLU A 126 7.17 4.82 2.88
C GLU A 126 8.32 3.82 3.10
N ALA A 127 8.40 3.25 4.30
CA ALA A 127 9.38 2.23 4.64
C ALA A 127 9.24 1.00 3.74
N LEU A 128 8.01 0.51 3.52
CA LEU A 128 7.73 -0.60 2.60
C LEU A 128 8.19 -0.28 1.17
N SER A 129 7.93 0.94 0.68
CA SER A 129 8.34 1.41 -0.64
C SER A 129 9.85 1.39 -0.79
N GLY A 130 10.60 1.82 0.22
CA GLY A 130 12.06 1.73 0.27
C GLY A 130 12.55 0.29 0.21
N GLN A 131 11.95 -0.61 0.98
CA GLN A 131 12.32 -2.02 1.00
C GLN A 131 12.07 -2.70 -0.35
N TRP A 132 10.88 -2.51 -0.94
CA TRP A 132 10.55 -3.05 -2.27
C TRP A 132 11.44 -2.46 -3.37
N ALA A 133 11.74 -1.17 -3.32
CA ALA A 133 12.66 -0.56 -4.27
C ALA A 133 14.06 -1.16 -4.16
N MET A 134 14.59 -1.34 -2.95
CA MET A 134 15.91 -1.97 -2.79
C MET A 134 15.90 -3.44 -3.18
N GLN A 135 14.83 -4.18 -2.93
CA GLN A 135 14.72 -5.55 -3.43
C GLN A 135 14.81 -5.59 -4.95
N ILE A 136 14.06 -4.73 -5.66
CA ILE A 136 14.16 -4.64 -7.13
C ILE A 136 15.58 -4.32 -7.56
N VAL A 137 16.25 -3.36 -6.90
CA VAL A 137 17.63 -2.98 -7.23
C VAL A 137 18.59 -4.16 -7.02
N ARG A 138 18.45 -4.92 -5.94
CA ARG A 138 19.29 -6.12 -5.68
C ARG A 138 19.09 -7.24 -6.69
N GLU A 139 17.94 -7.28 -7.36
CA GLU A 139 17.65 -8.25 -8.42
C GLU A 139 18.19 -7.82 -9.80
N LEU A 140 18.77 -6.62 -9.92
CA LEU A 140 19.36 -6.13 -11.17
C LEU A 140 20.75 -6.75 -11.40
N PRO A 141 21.06 -7.25 -12.61
CA PRO A 141 22.40 -7.75 -12.95
C PRO A 141 23.51 -6.72 -12.71
N GLU A 142 23.20 -5.44 -12.91
CA GLU A 142 24.13 -4.33 -12.68
C GLU A 142 24.51 -4.18 -11.20
N TYR A 143 23.61 -4.52 -10.28
CA TYR A 143 23.90 -4.48 -8.84
C TYR A 143 24.90 -5.57 -8.46
N ASP A 144 24.76 -6.77 -9.00
CA ASP A 144 25.71 -7.88 -8.80
C ASP A 144 27.07 -7.63 -9.46
N ALA A 145 27.08 -6.93 -10.60
CA ALA A 145 28.30 -6.57 -11.33
C ALA A 145 29.03 -5.36 -10.75
N ALA A 146 28.42 -4.62 -9.83
CA ALA A 146 29.02 -3.44 -9.23
C ALA A 146 30.26 -3.83 -8.39
N PRO A 147 31.34 -3.04 -8.41
CA PRO A 147 32.50 -3.30 -7.56
C PRO A 147 32.06 -3.35 -6.09
N GLY A 148 32.46 -4.41 -5.38
CA GLY A 148 32.37 -4.46 -3.93
C GLY A 148 33.25 -3.39 -3.28
N TRP A 149 32.99 -3.13 -2.00
CA TRP A 149 33.88 -2.31 -1.17
C TRP A 149 35.21 -3.03 -0.92
#